data_AF-A0A401ZC60-F1
#
_entry.id   AF-A0A401ZC60-F1
#
_cell.length_a   1.000
_cell.length_b   1.000
_cell.length_c   1.000
_cell.angle_alpha   90.00
_cell.angle_beta   90.00
_cell.angle_gamma   90.00
#
_symmetry.space_group_name_H-M   'P 1'
#
loop_
_entity.id
_entity.type
_entity.pdbx_description
1 polymer ?
#
loop_
_entity_poly.entity_id
_entity_poly.type
_entity_poly.pdbx_seq_one_letter_code
_entity_poly.pdbx_strand_id
1 'polypeptide(L)'
;MLEPSQTDSPTRPSYRRPVGITKGPGEETHEYTFVSRDDDQVLKNGEYVYYELPDPEVVVLNGGIGEVPVRRVLGRVIKRVPLQLYPDTFLGEPEISPAEVAAMVGYNSRTNELFELHVAIMGYYDPVTGSFINPWIPPQSGKRIYLADDAMLAEILSRKKDMDPGSATVGSLLTRAPNAVPIVLSVKDLVSTHLAIIASTGAGKSYLASVVIEELMKPQNKACVLIVDPHGEYGTLDQIANYAQFSAEGDGAGRGYRAQVQVYKPEQVKVRISTLNIGDMRQLLPEMTEKQQYLLSRALRKVHETKRSHPWGVADLKQAIKAVSRQKNDEDSEGADDSSTVHALTWRVEQRFEHSFTFDDTQHLDLPEIFRPGQCTVLQLNEIDERDQQVIVATLLRRLNQARMDTERGKVHSGESYLPYPVFVLLEEAHHFAPGGTEVVSTGILKQVLAEGRKFGIGVGLISQRPGKLDADVLSQCQTQCIMRIVNEIDQKSVAAAIEGVGRDLLGNLPALSKGQVIVAGAAVNTPVICRVRTRYTQHGGESKDAPDLWQQYFNKDTPESRRRSDAPLNGNRGFNMMR
;
A
#
# COMPACT_ATOMS: atom_id res chain seq x y z
N MET A 1 -13.28 -61.86 22.58
CA MET A 1 -14.39 -61.43 21.70
C MET A 1 -14.39 -59.92 21.75
N LEU A 2 -13.82 -59.31 20.71
CA LEU A 2 -13.76 -57.87 20.49
C LEU A 2 -14.96 -57.51 19.62
N GLU A 3 -15.82 -56.61 20.09
CA GLU A 3 -16.82 -55.96 19.23
C GLU A 3 -16.19 -54.75 18.55
N PRO A 4 -16.36 -54.57 17.22
CA PRO A 4 -15.71 -53.49 16.49
C PRO A 4 -16.43 -52.17 16.69
N SER A 5 -15.65 -51.15 17.06
CA SER A 5 -16.01 -49.73 17.05
C SER A 5 -16.52 -49.32 15.68
N GLN A 6 -17.75 -48.82 15.62
CA GLN A 6 -18.33 -48.20 14.44
C GLN A 6 -17.47 -47.01 14.02
N THR A 7 -16.87 -47.14 12.84
CA THR A 7 -16.19 -46.08 12.10
C THR A 7 -17.16 -44.95 11.77
N ASP A 8 -16.79 -43.73 12.14
CA ASP A 8 -17.45 -42.48 11.75
C ASP A 8 -17.71 -42.45 10.23
N SER A 9 -18.98 -42.52 9.87
CA SER A 9 -19.49 -42.22 8.54
C SER A 9 -19.33 -40.73 8.23
N PRO A 10 -19.14 -40.32 6.96
CA PRO A 10 -19.02 -38.92 6.59
C PRO A 10 -20.26 -38.13 7.03
N THR A 11 -20.02 -37.06 7.77
CA THR A 11 -21.02 -36.11 8.26
C THR A 11 -22.01 -35.73 7.16
N ARG A 12 -23.30 -36.01 7.40
CA ARG A 12 -24.43 -35.48 6.61
C ARG A 12 -24.30 -33.95 6.48
N PRO A 13 -24.69 -33.35 5.34
CA PRO A 13 -24.70 -31.90 5.21
C PRO A 13 -25.63 -31.30 6.28
N SER A 14 -25.10 -30.46 7.16
CA SER A 14 -25.91 -29.71 8.11
C SER A 14 -26.88 -28.84 7.32
N TYR A 15 -28.20 -29.09 7.44
CA TYR A 15 -29.20 -28.20 6.85
C TYR A 15 -28.99 -26.80 7.41
N ARG A 16 -28.48 -25.88 6.58
CA ARG A 16 -28.26 -24.49 6.97
C ARG A 16 -29.62 -23.84 7.25
N ARG A 17 -29.82 -23.37 8.48
CA ARG A 17 -31.06 -22.73 8.90
C ARG A 17 -31.13 -21.33 8.25
N PRO A 18 -32.24 -20.97 7.59
CA PRO A 18 -32.44 -19.59 7.11
C PRO A 18 -32.41 -18.61 8.28
N VAL A 19 -31.75 -17.47 8.08
CA VAL A 19 -31.68 -16.38 9.03
C VAL A 19 -32.76 -15.33 8.78
N GLY A 20 -33.41 -15.33 7.62
CA GLY A 20 -34.50 -14.42 7.32
C GLY A 20 -35.10 -14.63 5.94
N ILE A 21 -36.04 -13.76 5.57
CA ILE A 21 -36.77 -13.84 4.30
C ILE A 21 -36.74 -12.47 3.61
N THR A 22 -36.40 -12.46 2.32
CA THR A 22 -36.40 -11.26 1.48
C THR A 22 -37.78 -10.59 1.47
N LYS A 23 -37.81 -9.29 1.73
CA LYS A 23 -39.00 -8.45 1.63
C LYS A 23 -39.14 -7.87 0.23
N GLY A 24 -38.05 -7.34 -0.34
CA GLY A 24 -38.02 -6.76 -1.67
C GLY A 24 -36.71 -6.01 -1.98
N PRO A 25 -36.67 -5.21 -3.05
CA PRO A 25 -35.53 -4.34 -3.36
C PRO A 25 -35.35 -3.25 -2.28
N GLY A 26 -34.11 -2.79 -2.12
CA GLY A 26 -33.75 -1.70 -1.21
C GLY A 26 -33.91 -0.31 -1.86
N GLU A 27 -33.31 0.71 -1.24
CA GLU A 27 -33.33 2.09 -1.74
C GLU A 27 -32.47 2.23 -3.01
N GLU A 28 -31.32 1.53 -3.03
CA GLU A 28 -30.36 1.56 -4.13
C GLU A 28 -30.51 0.37 -5.09
N THR A 29 -30.07 0.52 -6.34
CA THR A 29 -30.19 -0.48 -7.41
C THR A 29 -29.55 -1.84 -7.08
N HIS A 30 -28.48 -1.84 -6.29
CA HIS A 30 -27.76 -3.05 -5.87
C HIS A 30 -28.03 -3.40 -4.40
N GLU A 31 -29.23 -3.12 -3.93
CA GLU A 31 -29.64 -3.38 -2.56
C GLU A 31 -30.94 -4.18 -2.50
N TYR A 32 -31.08 -5.02 -1.48
CA TYR A 32 -32.35 -5.63 -1.12
C TYR A 32 -32.54 -5.59 0.39
N THR A 33 -33.79 -5.73 0.83
CA THR A 33 -34.09 -5.87 2.25
C THR A 33 -34.64 -7.25 2.57
N PHE A 34 -34.33 -7.73 3.77
CA PHE A 34 -34.92 -8.94 4.31
C PHE A 34 -35.32 -8.74 5.77
N VAL A 35 -36.32 -9.50 6.20
CA VAL A 35 -36.80 -9.46 7.59
C VAL A 35 -36.21 -10.64 8.34
N SER A 36 -35.65 -10.36 9.51
CA SER A 36 -35.15 -11.35 10.45
C SER A 36 -35.57 -11.00 11.87
N ARG A 37 -35.62 -12.03 12.71
CA ARG A 37 -35.73 -11.85 14.16
C ARG A 37 -34.38 -11.67 14.84
N ASP A 38 -33.33 -12.25 14.24
CA ASP A 38 -31.95 -12.19 14.73
C ASP A 38 -31.82 -12.31 16.26
N ASP A 39 -32.52 -13.30 16.85
CA ASP A 39 -32.63 -13.47 18.30
C ASP A 39 -31.23 -13.65 18.95
N ASP A 40 -30.27 -14.23 18.21
CA ASP A 40 -28.89 -14.48 18.64
C ASP A 40 -27.92 -13.30 18.31
N GLN A 41 -28.43 -12.19 17.75
CA GLN A 41 -27.66 -11.01 17.32
C GLN A 41 -26.46 -11.32 16.41
N VAL A 42 -26.63 -12.29 15.51
CA VAL A 42 -25.59 -12.72 14.57
C VAL A 42 -25.52 -11.83 13.33
N LEU A 43 -26.61 -11.14 12.97
CA LEU A 43 -26.72 -10.30 11.78
C LEU A 43 -26.33 -8.83 12.06
N LYS A 44 -25.08 -8.64 12.48
CA LYS A 44 -24.47 -7.32 12.68
C LYS A 44 -24.17 -6.60 11.36
N ASN A 45 -23.98 -5.28 11.43
CA ASN A 45 -23.50 -4.50 10.29
C ASN A 45 -22.15 -5.02 9.82
N GLY A 46 -21.99 -5.15 8.51
CA GLY A 46 -20.82 -5.75 7.86
C GLY A 46 -20.84 -7.28 7.77
N GLU A 47 -21.83 -7.96 8.35
CA GLU A 47 -21.94 -9.41 8.26
C GLU A 47 -22.36 -9.87 6.86
N TYR A 48 -21.99 -11.10 6.50
CA TYR A 48 -22.22 -11.65 5.16
C TYR A 48 -23.34 -12.67 5.16
N VAL A 49 -24.28 -12.47 4.24
CA VAL A 49 -25.40 -13.36 3.99
C VAL A 49 -25.42 -13.76 2.52
N TYR A 50 -26.13 -14.82 2.19
CA TYR A 50 -26.32 -15.22 0.80
C TYR A 50 -27.74 -15.74 0.55
N TYR A 51 -28.12 -15.70 -0.72
CA TYR A 51 -29.31 -16.37 -1.23
C TYR A 51 -28.96 -17.24 -2.43
N GLU A 52 -29.84 -18.19 -2.73
CA GLU A 52 -29.62 -19.17 -3.79
C GLU A 52 -30.49 -18.86 -5.01
N LEU A 53 -29.84 -18.82 -6.17
CA LEU A 53 -30.48 -18.75 -7.49
C LEU A 53 -30.27 -20.09 -8.22
N PRO A 54 -31.33 -20.67 -8.82
CA PRO A 54 -31.17 -21.85 -9.67
C PRO A 54 -30.33 -21.49 -10.91
N ASP A 55 -29.42 -22.37 -11.31
CA ASP A 55 -28.64 -22.17 -12.54
C ASP A 55 -29.51 -22.40 -13.79
N PRO A 56 -29.73 -21.40 -14.65
CA PRO A 56 -30.58 -21.54 -15.83
C PRO A 56 -29.96 -22.39 -16.96
N GLU A 57 -28.63 -22.61 -16.98
CA GLU A 57 -27.93 -23.29 -18.08
C GLU A 57 -27.86 -24.81 -17.93
N VAL A 58 -28.17 -25.34 -16.73
CA VAL A 58 -28.22 -26.78 -16.48
C VAL A 58 -29.66 -27.26 -16.57
N VAL A 59 -30.16 -27.34 -17.81
CA VAL A 59 -31.36 -28.13 -18.12
C VAL A 59 -30.98 -29.59 -17.87
N VAL A 60 -31.63 -30.23 -16.90
CA VAL A 60 -31.47 -31.66 -16.60
C VAL A 60 -31.90 -32.46 -17.82
N LEU A 61 -30.96 -32.73 -18.73
CA LEU A 61 -31.11 -33.71 -19.78
C LEU A 61 -30.96 -35.09 -19.13
N ASN A 62 -32.07 -35.83 -19.08
CA ASN A 62 -32.26 -37.14 -18.47
C ASN A 62 -32.77 -37.05 -17.03
N GLY A 63 -34.03 -37.43 -16.83
CA GLY A 63 -34.80 -37.40 -15.57
C GLY A 63 -34.25 -38.27 -14.43
N GLY A 64 -32.98 -38.07 -14.06
CA GLY A 64 -32.43 -38.43 -12.76
C GLY A 64 -32.65 -37.30 -11.77
N ILE A 65 -32.93 -37.66 -10.51
CA ILE A 65 -32.99 -36.74 -9.37
C ILE A 65 -31.56 -36.31 -9.06
N GLY A 66 -31.01 -35.38 -9.85
CA GLY A 66 -29.77 -34.67 -9.56
C GLY A 66 -30.06 -33.31 -8.94
N GLU A 67 -29.27 -32.89 -7.97
CA GLU A 67 -29.36 -31.54 -7.39
C GLU A 67 -29.14 -30.50 -8.50
N VAL A 68 -30.10 -29.59 -8.68
CA VAL A 68 -29.93 -28.44 -9.58
C VAL A 68 -28.79 -27.59 -9.01
N PRO A 69 -27.71 -27.32 -9.77
CA PRO A 69 -26.65 -26.46 -9.29
C PRO A 69 -27.22 -25.08 -8.94
N VAL A 70 -26.92 -24.61 -7.74
CA VAL A 70 -27.40 -23.34 -7.20
C VAL A 70 -26.26 -22.36 -7.10
N ARG A 71 -26.46 -21.17 -7.69
CA ARG A 71 -25.54 -20.05 -7.56
C ARG A 71 -25.82 -19.34 -6.24
N ARG A 72 -24.77 -19.16 -5.43
CA ARG A 72 -24.86 -18.50 -4.13
C ARG A 72 -24.45 -17.04 -4.27
N VAL A 73 -25.44 -16.16 -4.27
CA VAL A 73 -25.20 -14.71 -4.36
C VAL A 73 -24.94 -14.17 -2.97
N LEU A 74 -23.72 -13.66 -2.78
CA LEU A 74 -23.26 -13.03 -1.55
C LEU A 74 -23.78 -11.59 -1.47
N GLY A 75 -24.18 -11.19 -0.26
CA GLY A 75 -24.47 -9.82 0.09
C GLY A 75 -23.93 -9.49 1.48
N ARG A 76 -23.74 -8.19 1.74
CA ARG A 76 -23.27 -7.68 3.02
C ARG A 76 -24.35 -6.82 3.68
N VAL A 77 -24.62 -7.09 4.96
CA VAL A 77 -25.54 -6.28 5.78
C VAL A 77 -24.96 -4.88 5.95
N ILE A 78 -25.66 -3.86 5.45
CA ILE A 78 -25.25 -2.45 5.53
C ILE A 78 -25.86 -1.80 6.77
N LYS A 79 -27.15 -2.05 6.99
CA LYS A 79 -27.96 -1.36 7.98
C LYS A 79 -29.02 -2.30 8.55
N ARG A 80 -29.31 -2.12 9.84
CA ARG A 80 -30.36 -2.82 10.58
C ARG A 80 -31.37 -1.79 11.09
N VAL A 81 -32.64 -1.96 10.75
CA VAL A 81 -33.74 -1.08 11.15
C VAL A 81 -34.73 -1.90 11.98
N PRO A 82 -35.02 -1.51 13.23
CA PRO A 82 -36.06 -2.18 14.00
C PRO A 82 -37.44 -1.94 13.37
N LEU A 83 -38.17 -3.02 13.08
CA LEU A 83 -39.57 -2.99 12.66
C LEU A 83 -40.52 -3.11 13.84
N GLN A 84 -40.14 -3.92 14.82
CA GLN A 84 -40.88 -4.11 16.05
C GLN A 84 -39.88 -4.21 17.20
N LEU A 85 -40.16 -3.46 18.27
CA LEU A 85 -39.39 -3.45 19.52
C LEU A 85 -40.37 -3.66 20.69
N TYR A 86 -39.81 -3.85 21.87
CA TYR A 86 -40.58 -3.71 23.11
C TYR A 86 -41.19 -2.30 23.21
N PRO A 87 -42.42 -2.17 23.75
CA PRO A 87 -42.98 -0.87 24.09
C PRO A 87 -42.07 -0.09 25.03
N ASP A 88 -41.95 1.23 24.84
CA ASP A 88 -41.09 2.09 25.64
C ASP A 88 -41.37 1.99 27.16
N THR A 89 -42.62 1.70 27.53
CA THR A 89 -43.01 1.49 28.94
C THR A 89 -42.32 0.30 29.59
N PHE A 90 -41.91 -0.70 28.83
CA PHE A 90 -41.18 -1.86 29.36
C PHE A 90 -39.69 -1.56 29.53
N LEU A 91 -39.21 -0.47 28.93
CA LEU A 91 -37.83 0.00 29.01
C LEU A 91 -37.62 1.01 30.15
N GLY A 92 -38.68 1.38 30.86
CA GLY A 92 -38.65 2.39 31.92
C GLY A 92 -37.94 1.95 33.20
N GLU A 93 -37.82 0.63 33.43
CA GLU A 93 -37.20 0.05 34.62
C GLU A 93 -35.88 -0.65 34.26
N PRO A 94 -34.71 0.01 34.42
CA PRO A 94 -33.43 -0.56 34.00
C PRO A 94 -33.00 -1.80 34.81
N GLU A 95 -33.60 -2.04 35.98
CA GLU A 95 -33.30 -3.19 36.84
C GLU A 95 -34.05 -4.46 36.43
N ILE A 96 -35.10 -4.36 35.60
CA ILE A 96 -35.94 -5.48 35.18
C ILE A 96 -35.81 -5.67 33.68
N SER A 97 -35.62 -6.91 33.22
CA SER A 97 -35.54 -7.13 31.78
C SER A 97 -36.89 -6.88 31.09
N PRO A 98 -36.93 -6.26 29.89
CA PRO A 98 -38.18 -6.05 29.16
C PRO A 98 -38.93 -7.35 28.86
N ALA A 99 -38.21 -8.46 28.74
CA ALA A 99 -38.78 -9.80 28.56
C ALA A 99 -39.57 -10.28 29.80
N GLU A 100 -39.11 -9.95 31.00
CA GLU A 100 -39.82 -10.25 32.26
C GLU A 100 -41.07 -9.38 32.41
N VAL A 101 -40.96 -8.07 32.12
CA VAL A 101 -42.12 -7.17 32.10
C VAL A 101 -43.16 -7.65 31.10
N ALA A 102 -42.73 -8.03 29.89
CA ALA A 102 -43.58 -8.61 28.87
C ALA A 102 -44.30 -9.87 29.35
N ALA A 103 -43.58 -10.79 29.99
CA ALA A 103 -44.17 -12.02 30.54
C ALA A 103 -45.22 -11.72 31.62
N MET A 104 -44.97 -10.74 32.50
CA MET A 104 -45.90 -10.35 33.57
C MET A 104 -47.23 -9.80 33.04
N VAL A 105 -47.21 -9.07 31.92
CA VAL A 105 -48.43 -8.50 31.31
C VAL A 105 -49.04 -9.39 30.22
N GLY A 106 -48.57 -10.64 30.09
CA GLY A 106 -49.06 -11.59 29.08
C GLY A 106 -48.69 -11.20 27.64
N TYR A 107 -47.69 -10.35 27.47
CA TYR A 107 -47.14 -9.97 26.17
C TYR A 107 -46.23 -11.09 25.67
N ASN A 108 -46.54 -11.64 24.49
CA ASN A 108 -45.80 -12.77 23.94
C ASN A 108 -44.39 -12.33 23.49
N SER A 109 -43.38 -12.42 24.37
CA SER A 109 -42.01 -11.98 24.08
C SER A 109 -41.38 -12.65 22.85
N ARG A 110 -41.85 -13.85 22.47
CA ARG A 110 -41.40 -14.55 21.25
C ARG A 110 -41.85 -13.87 19.95
N THR A 111 -42.53 -12.73 19.92
CA THR A 111 -43.00 -12.13 18.65
C THR A 111 -42.39 -10.78 18.30
N ASN A 112 -41.57 -10.15 19.15
CA ASN A 112 -41.54 -8.67 19.13
C ASN A 112 -40.20 -7.99 18.83
N GLU A 113 -39.13 -8.73 18.56
CA GLU A 113 -37.93 -8.13 17.95
C GLU A 113 -37.84 -8.58 16.51
N LEU A 114 -38.27 -7.70 15.61
CA LEU A 114 -38.20 -7.89 14.17
C LEU A 114 -37.36 -6.76 13.59
N PHE A 115 -36.43 -7.13 12.73
CA PHE A 115 -35.53 -6.20 12.08
C PHE A 115 -35.66 -6.33 10.58
N GLU A 116 -35.70 -5.18 9.91
CA GLU A 116 -35.44 -5.05 8.49
C GLU A 116 -33.94 -4.82 8.30
N LEU A 117 -33.31 -5.72 7.56
CA LEU A 117 -31.89 -5.62 7.23
C LEU A 117 -31.74 -5.23 5.77
N HIS A 118 -30.95 -4.18 5.54
CA HIS A 118 -30.56 -3.72 4.23
C HIS A 118 -29.24 -4.40 3.83
N VAL A 119 -29.20 -4.97 2.62
CA VAL A 119 -28.08 -5.78 2.15
C VAL A 119 -27.58 -5.27 0.81
N ALA A 120 -26.29 -4.92 0.75
CA ALA A 120 -25.58 -4.65 -0.49
C ALA A 120 -25.36 -5.98 -1.22
N ILE A 121 -25.87 -6.07 -2.45
CA ILE A 121 -25.61 -7.19 -3.35
C ILE A 121 -24.16 -7.06 -3.81
N MET A 122 -23.36 -8.07 -3.51
CA MET A 122 -21.97 -8.12 -3.95
C MET A 122 -21.88 -8.88 -5.25
N GLY A 123 -22.38 -10.11 -5.26
CA GLY A 123 -22.30 -11.00 -6.40
C GLY A 123 -22.03 -12.44 -6.02
N TYR A 124 -21.77 -13.26 -7.02
CA TYR A 124 -21.33 -14.64 -6.85
C TYR A 124 -20.04 -14.88 -7.62
N TYR A 125 -19.21 -15.78 -7.10
CA TYR A 125 -18.04 -16.23 -7.82
C TYR A 125 -18.45 -17.30 -8.83
N ASP A 126 -18.14 -17.09 -10.10
CA ASP A 126 -18.31 -18.10 -11.14
C ASP A 126 -16.97 -18.81 -11.37
N PRO A 127 -16.85 -20.09 -10.97
CA PRO A 127 -15.61 -20.84 -11.12
C PRO A 127 -15.26 -21.14 -12.59
N VAL A 128 -16.22 -21.08 -13.51
CA VAL A 128 -15.99 -21.35 -14.94
C VAL A 128 -15.27 -20.18 -15.59
N THR A 129 -15.76 -18.95 -15.35
CA THR A 129 -15.12 -17.74 -15.87
C THR A 129 -13.99 -17.22 -14.98
N GLY A 130 -13.88 -17.71 -13.74
CA GLY A 130 -12.93 -17.20 -12.75
C GLY A 130 -13.22 -15.75 -12.36
N SER A 131 -14.48 -15.32 -12.47
CA SER A 131 -14.88 -13.92 -12.30
C SER A 131 -15.98 -13.78 -11.26
N PHE A 132 -15.99 -12.63 -10.59
CA PHE A 132 -17.05 -12.27 -9.65
C PHE A 132 -18.15 -11.52 -10.38
N ILE A 133 -19.34 -12.11 -10.44
CA ILE A 133 -20.48 -11.60 -11.22
C ILE A 133 -21.48 -10.92 -10.30
N ASN A 134 -21.76 -9.65 -10.57
CA ASN A 134 -22.81 -8.90 -9.88
C ASN A 134 -24.17 -9.11 -10.57
N PRO A 135 -25.18 -9.70 -9.90
CA PRO A 135 -26.52 -9.80 -10.45
C PRO A 135 -27.21 -8.42 -10.41
N TRP A 136 -27.79 -8.04 -11.56
CA TRP A 136 -28.48 -6.77 -11.74
C TRP A 136 -29.93 -6.78 -11.25
N ILE A 137 -30.42 -7.94 -10.80
CA ILE A 137 -31.80 -8.12 -10.35
C ILE A 137 -31.77 -8.58 -8.89
N PRO A 138 -32.31 -7.77 -7.96
CA PRO A 138 -32.49 -8.16 -6.57
C PRO A 138 -33.33 -9.45 -6.42
N PRO A 139 -33.15 -10.20 -5.32
CA PRO A 139 -33.96 -11.39 -5.06
C PRO A 139 -35.45 -11.04 -4.97
N GLN A 140 -36.30 -11.94 -5.47
CA GLN A 140 -37.75 -11.84 -5.29
C GLN A 140 -38.13 -11.91 -3.80
N SER A 141 -39.23 -11.26 -3.45
CA SER A 141 -39.84 -11.38 -2.12
C SER A 141 -40.12 -12.85 -1.77
N GLY A 142 -39.93 -13.22 -0.52
CA GLY A 142 -40.12 -14.59 -0.03
C GLY A 142 -38.90 -15.51 -0.16
N LYS A 143 -37.80 -15.07 -0.77
CA LYS A 143 -36.55 -15.85 -0.84
C LYS A 143 -35.92 -16.01 0.55
N ARG A 144 -35.39 -17.21 0.82
CA ARG A 144 -34.67 -17.53 2.06
C ARG A 144 -33.26 -16.95 2.00
N ILE A 145 -32.88 -16.27 3.08
CA ILE A 145 -31.54 -15.74 3.30
C ILE A 145 -30.81 -16.62 4.31
N TYR A 146 -29.53 -16.89 4.06
CA TYR A 146 -28.67 -17.72 4.90
C TYR A 146 -27.44 -16.94 5.34
N LEU A 147 -26.88 -17.25 6.51
CA LEU A 147 -25.58 -16.73 6.93
C LEU A 147 -24.47 -17.42 6.12
N ALA A 148 -23.51 -16.65 5.61
CA ALA A 148 -22.34 -17.23 4.97
C ALA A 148 -21.41 -17.87 6.02
N ASP A 149 -20.86 -19.06 5.75
CA ASP A 149 -19.87 -19.67 6.65
C ASP A 149 -18.44 -19.25 6.29
N ASP A 150 -17.51 -19.50 7.21
CA ASP A 150 -16.14 -19.02 7.08
C ASP A 150 -15.42 -19.60 5.85
N ALA A 151 -15.68 -20.88 5.54
CA ALA A 151 -15.11 -21.55 4.37
C ALA A 151 -15.56 -20.89 3.06
N MET A 152 -16.86 -20.59 2.92
CA MET A 152 -17.39 -19.88 1.77
C MET A 152 -16.79 -18.48 1.64
N LEU A 153 -16.69 -17.73 2.74
CA LEU A 153 -16.14 -16.39 2.72
C LEU A 153 -14.65 -16.39 2.34
N ALA A 154 -13.87 -17.34 2.86
CA ALA A 154 -12.46 -17.47 2.52
C ALA A 154 -12.25 -17.77 1.03
N GLU A 155 -13.15 -18.54 0.41
CA GLU A 155 -13.12 -18.86 -1.01
C GLU A 155 -13.59 -17.69 -1.90
N ILE A 156 -14.65 -16.98 -1.50
CA ILE A 156 -15.27 -15.95 -2.35
C ILE A 156 -14.56 -14.60 -2.24
N LEU A 157 -14.14 -14.19 -1.05
CA LEU A 157 -13.62 -12.82 -0.84
C LEU A 157 -12.20 -12.64 -1.40
N SER A 158 -11.39 -13.70 -1.35
CA SER A 158 -9.98 -13.69 -1.77
C SER A 158 -9.81 -14.39 -3.13
N ARG A 159 -8.92 -13.86 -3.98
CA ARG A 159 -8.56 -14.49 -5.28
C ARG A 159 -7.66 -15.70 -5.14
N LYS A 160 -6.93 -15.76 -4.03
CA LYS A 160 -5.92 -16.75 -3.71
C LYS A 160 -6.21 -17.34 -2.34
N LYS A 161 -5.81 -18.58 -2.11
CA LYS A 161 -5.81 -19.16 -0.78
C LYS A 161 -4.49 -18.84 -0.09
N ASP A 162 -4.51 -18.90 1.24
CA ASP A 162 -3.29 -18.72 2.01
C ASP A 162 -2.26 -19.78 1.61
N MET A 163 -0.99 -19.36 1.54
CA MET A 163 0.14 -20.18 1.09
C MET A 163 0.17 -20.60 -0.40
N ASP A 164 -0.81 -20.19 -1.21
CA ASP A 164 -0.75 -20.41 -2.67
C ASP A 164 0.44 -19.65 -3.31
N PRO A 165 1.01 -20.13 -4.43
CA PRO A 165 1.89 -19.33 -5.25
C PRO A 165 1.24 -18.01 -5.66
N GLY A 166 1.90 -16.89 -5.33
CA GLY A 166 1.39 -15.55 -5.56
C GLY A 166 0.37 -15.06 -4.51
N SER A 167 0.27 -15.70 -3.34
CA SER A 167 -0.60 -15.26 -2.23
C SER A 167 0.10 -14.24 -1.32
N ALA A 168 -0.60 -13.21 -0.86
CA ALA A 168 -0.15 -12.36 0.24
C ALA A 168 -1.25 -12.17 1.30
N THR A 169 -1.11 -12.84 2.43
CA THR A 169 -2.11 -12.84 3.51
C THR A 169 -1.92 -11.63 4.43
N VAL A 170 -2.78 -10.63 4.27
CA VAL A 170 -2.69 -9.35 4.99
C VAL A 170 -3.31 -9.42 6.38
N GLY A 171 -4.28 -10.30 6.58
CA GLY A 171 -5.07 -10.33 7.80
C GLY A 171 -6.26 -11.28 7.73
N SER A 172 -7.25 -11.03 8.59
CA SER A 172 -8.50 -11.79 8.60
C SER A 172 -9.71 -10.87 8.59
N LEU A 173 -10.85 -11.36 8.10
CA LEU A 173 -12.10 -10.62 8.04
C LEU A 173 -12.50 -10.05 9.42
N LEU A 174 -12.88 -8.78 9.47
CA LEU A 174 -13.11 -8.08 10.75
C LEU A 174 -14.31 -8.65 11.52
N THR A 175 -15.37 -9.01 10.82
CA THR A 175 -16.64 -9.49 11.40
C THR A 175 -16.57 -10.92 11.92
N ARG A 176 -15.50 -11.66 11.62
CA ARG A 176 -15.29 -13.03 12.07
C ARG A 176 -14.22 -13.11 13.15
N ALA A 177 -14.17 -14.27 13.79
CA ALA A 177 -13.12 -14.56 14.76
C ALA A 177 -11.73 -14.41 14.08
N PRO A 178 -10.71 -13.94 14.81
CA PRO A 178 -9.37 -13.81 14.26
C PRO A 178 -8.92 -15.10 13.55
N ASN A 179 -8.33 -14.96 12.37
CA ASN A 179 -7.85 -16.06 11.51
C ASN A 179 -8.92 -17.00 10.93
N ALA A 180 -10.21 -16.83 11.24
CA ALA A 180 -11.27 -17.72 10.71
C ALA A 180 -11.47 -17.56 9.20
N VAL A 181 -11.38 -16.32 8.70
CA VAL A 181 -11.48 -16.00 7.27
C VAL A 181 -10.27 -15.17 6.87
N PRO A 182 -9.21 -15.77 6.30
CA PRO A 182 -8.02 -15.03 5.85
C PRO A 182 -8.35 -14.17 4.63
N ILE A 183 -7.85 -12.94 4.62
CA ILE A 183 -7.93 -12.03 3.47
C ILE A 183 -6.57 -12.05 2.76
N VAL A 184 -6.57 -12.59 1.55
CA VAL A 184 -5.38 -12.92 0.79
C VAL A 184 -5.38 -12.15 -0.52
N LEU A 185 -4.34 -11.34 -0.72
CA LEU A 185 -4.13 -10.56 -1.92
C LEU A 185 -3.44 -11.40 -3.00
N SER A 186 -3.85 -11.21 -4.25
CA SER A 186 -3.11 -11.70 -5.41
C SER A 186 -1.87 -10.82 -5.65
N VAL A 187 -0.68 -11.37 -5.44
CA VAL A 187 0.60 -10.67 -5.68
C VAL A 187 0.77 -10.30 -7.15
N LYS A 188 0.31 -11.18 -8.06
CA LYS A 188 0.29 -10.90 -9.50
C LYS A 188 -0.50 -9.63 -9.81
N ASP A 189 -1.72 -9.53 -9.27
CA ASP A 189 -2.58 -8.38 -9.51
C ASP A 189 -2.00 -7.13 -8.81
N LEU A 190 -1.56 -7.25 -7.55
CA LEU A 190 -0.91 -6.17 -6.79
C LEU A 190 0.28 -5.54 -7.52
N VAL A 191 1.18 -6.37 -8.07
CA VAL A 191 2.36 -5.87 -8.81
C VAL A 191 1.94 -5.30 -10.17
N SER A 192 0.97 -5.90 -10.85
CA SER A 192 0.57 -5.46 -12.19
C SER A 192 -0.38 -4.27 -12.22
N THR A 193 -1.08 -3.98 -11.13
CA THR A 193 -2.08 -2.90 -11.07
C THR A 193 -1.76 -1.80 -10.06
N HIS A 194 -0.56 -1.84 -9.48
CA HIS A 194 -0.10 -0.92 -8.45
C HIS A 194 -0.92 -1.01 -7.15
N LEU A 195 -0.35 -0.51 -6.07
CA LEU A 195 -0.92 -0.52 -4.72
C LEU A 195 -0.96 0.90 -4.16
N ALA A 196 -2.05 1.28 -3.52
CA ALA A 196 -2.10 2.47 -2.65
C ALA A 196 -2.41 2.05 -1.21
N ILE A 197 -1.58 2.48 -0.25
CA ILE A 197 -1.84 2.39 1.19
C ILE A 197 -2.11 3.81 1.70
N ILE A 198 -3.35 4.09 2.08
CA ILE A 198 -3.80 5.40 2.52
C ILE A 198 -4.28 5.33 3.96
N ALA A 199 -3.82 6.22 4.81
CA ALA A 199 -4.09 6.18 6.25
C ALA A 199 -3.94 7.55 6.89
N SER A 200 -4.54 7.82 8.05
CA SER A 200 -4.12 8.95 8.89
C SER A 200 -2.86 8.59 9.70
N THR A 201 -2.17 9.60 10.22
CA THR A 201 -1.03 9.40 11.14
C THR A 201 -1.43 8.50 12.32
N GLY A 202 -0.60 7.49 12.62
CA GLY A 202 -0.83 6.56 13.73
C GLY A 202 -1.83 5.43 13.45
N ALA A 203 -2.49 5.38 12.28
CA ALA A 203 -3.42 4.29 11.95
C ALA A 203 -2.73 2.94 11.66
N GLY A 204 -1.43 2.96 11.34
CA GLY A 204 -0.61 1.77 11.09
C GLY A 204 -0.13 1.60 9.65
N LYS A 205 0.06 2.70 8.88
CA LYS A 205 0.46 2.67 7.47
C LYS A 205 1.68 1.78 7.20
N SER A 206 2.77 2.04 7.93
CA SER A 206 4.07 1.37 7.74
C SER A 206 4.06 -0.04 8.33
N TYR A 207 3.18 -0.28 9.31
CA TYR A 207 2.91 -1.60 9.84
C TYR A 207 2.25 -2.49 8.78
N LEU A 208 1.19 -2.02 8.13
CA LEU A 208 0.54 -2.72 7.04
C LEU A 208 1.49 -2.92 5.85
N ALA A 209 2.24 -1.87 5.48
CA ALA A 209 3.26 -1.97 4.44
C ALA A 209 4.28 -3.08 4.75
N SER A 210 4.78 -3.13 5.99
CA SER A 210 5.69 -4.18 6.44
C SER A 210 5.07 -5.58 6.37
N VAL A 211 3.79 -5.74 6.71
CA VAL A 211 3.05 -7.00 6.54
C VAL A 211 3.01 -7.42 5.06
N VAL A 212 2.71 -6.49 4.15
CA VAL A 212 2.73 -6.77 2.70
C VAL A 212 4.14 -7.15 2.25
N ILE A 213 5.18 -6.45 2.69
CA ILE A 213 6.58 -6.78 2.33
C ILE A 213 6.99 -8.15 2.87
N GLU A 214 6.63 -8.49 4.11
CA GLU A 214 6.84 -9.84 4.65
C GLU A 214 6.20 -10.90 3.74
N GLU A 215 4.94 -10.72 3.34
CA GLU A 215 4.28 -11.65 2.42
C GLU A 215 5.02 -11.76 1.08
N LEU A 216 5.47 -10.65 0.51
CA LEU A 216 6.23 -10.63 -0.75
C LEU A 216 7.58 -11.36 -0.63
N MET A 217 8.19 -11.36 0.55
CA MET A 217 9.45 -12.04 0.85
C MET A 217 9.28 -13.52 1.24
N LYS A 218 8.06 -14.06 1.31
CA LYS A 218 7.87 -15.49 1.59
C LYS A 218 8.33 -16.38 0.41
N PRO A 219 8.65 -17.67 0.67
CA PRO A 219 9.16 -18.60 -0.35
C PRO A 219 8.25 -18.80 -1.57
N GLN A 220 6.93 -18.63 -1.42
CA GLN A 220 5.99 -18.74 -2.54
C GLN A 220 6.01 -17.53 -3.49
N ASN A 221 6.60 -16.40 -3.08
CA ASN A 221 6.62 -15.15 -3.84
C ASN A 221 8.02 -14.75 -4.29
N LYS A 222 9.03 -14.81 -3.38
CA LYS A 222 10.43 -14.44 -3.65
C LYS A 222 10.54 -13.13 -4.44
N ALA A 223 9.74 -12.13 -4.07
CA ALA A 223 9.61 -10.92 -4.86
C ALA A 223 10.92 -10.12 -4.89
N CYS A 224 11.04 -9.23 -5.86
CA CYS A 224 12.11 -8.24 -5.95
C CYS A 224 11.54 -6.88 -5.51
N VAL A 225 11.90 -6.43 -4.31
CA VAL A 225 11.29 -5.25 -3.68
C VAL A 225 12.33 -4.16 -3.45
N LEU A 226 11.96 -2.91 -3.78
CA LEU A 226 12.66 -1.70 -3.38
C LEU A 226 11.73 -0.82 -2.54
N ILE A 227 12.19 -0.34 -1.40
CA ILE A 227 11.50 0.64 -0.55
C ILE A 227 12.28 1.94 -0.57
N VAL A 228 11.60 3.03 -0.89
CA VAL A 228 12.09 4.39 -0.70
C VAL A 228 11.52 4.90 0.61
N ASP A 229 12.40 5.15 1.59
CA ASP A 229 12.06 5.41 2.99
C ASP A 229 12.58 6.80 3.43
N PRO A 230 11.78 7.87 3.27
CA PRO A 230 12.14 9.22 3.69
C PRO A 230 12.28 9.41 5.20
N HIS A 231 11.86 8.44 6.02
CA HIS A 231 11.77 8.60 7.48
C HIS A 231 12.57 7.57 8.28
N GLY A 232 13.13 6.55 7.63
CA GLY A 232 13.92 5.50 8.24
C GLY A 232 13.09 4.45 9.00
N GLU A 233 11.80 4.28 8.69
CA GLU A 233 10.90 3.40 9.45
C GLU A 233 11.10 1.90 9.15
N TYR A 234 11.72 1.56 8.03
CA TYR A 234 11.80 0.16 7.54
C TYR A 234 13.09 -0.57 7.89
N GLY A 235 14.00 0.04 8.67
CA GLY A 235 15.28 -0.57 9.04
C GLY A 235 15.14 -1.93 9.74
N THR A 236 14.07 -2.11 10.53
CA THR A 236 13.74 -3.36 11.25
C THR A 236 13.37 -4.55 10.37
N LEU A 237 13.17 -4.34 9.06
CA LEU A 237 12.91 -5.46 8.14
C LEU A 237 14.14 -6.35 7.97
N ASP A 238 15.34 -5.90 8.31
CA ASP A 238 16.56 -6.73 8.32
C ASP A 238 16.40 -8.03 9.13
N GLN A 239 15.53 -8.01 10.14
CA GLN A 239 15.17 -9.16 10.96
C GLN A 239 14.46 -10.27 10.18
N ILE A 240 13.90 -10.01 8.98
CA ILE A 240 13.26 -11.03 8.12
C ILE A 240 14.15 -12.27 7.98
N ALA A 241 15.46 -12.07 7.80
CA ALA A 241 16.39 -13.17 7.61
C ALA A 241 16.44 -14.12 8.81
N ASN A 242 15.99 -13.72 10.00
CA ASN A 242 16.03 -14.51 11.24
C ASN A 242 14.82 -15.44 11.44
N TYR A 243 13.78 -15.33 10.60
CA TYR A 243 12.56 -16.11 10.74
C TYR A 243 12.47 -17.23 9.69
N ALA A 244 12.15 -18.45 10.13
CA ALA A 244 12.08 -19.63 9.27
C ALA A 244 11.02 -19.50 8.16
N GLN A 245 9.97 -18.70 8.39
CA GLN A 245 8.88 -18.42 7.46
C GLN A 245 9.35 -17.76 6.14
N PHE A 246 10.55 -17.15 6.14
CA PHE A 246 11.15 -16.53 4.95
C PHE A 246 12.32 -17.34 4.41
N SER A 247 12.34 -18.63 4.72
CA SER A 247 13.30 -19.59 4.21
C SER A 247 12.61 -20.85 3.69
N ALA A 248 13.22 -21.54 2.74
CA ALA A 248 12.80 -22.87 2.32
C ALA A 248 14.05 -23.74 2.14
N GLU A 249 13.96 -24.98 2.64
CA GLU A 249 15.02 -25.96 2.48
C GLU A 249 15.24 -26.25 0.99
N GLY A 250 16.50 -26.44 0.61
CA GLY A 250 16.86 -26.73 -0.77
C GLY A 250 16.64 -28.20 -1.14
N ASP A 251 16.43 -28.43 -2.42
CA ASP A 251 16.03 -29.71 -3.02
C ASP A 251 17.18 -30.76 -3.07
N GLY A 252 17.98 -30.91 -2.01
CA GLY A 252 19.19 -31.76 -2.00
C GLY A 252 20.32 -31.29 -2.93
N ALA A 253 20.04 -30.36 -3.86
CA ALA A 253 20.97 -29.74 -4.82
C ALA A 253 21.52 -28.38 -4.34
N GLY A 254 21.35 -28.04 -3.05
CA GLY A 254 21.94 -26.85 -2.43
C GLY A 254 21.28 -25.51 -2.74
N ARG A 255 20.12 -25.47 -3.41
CA ARG A 255 19.39 -24.21 -3.71
C ARG A 255 18.29 -23.91 -2.70
N GLY A 256 18.67 -23.77 -1.43
CA GLY A 256 17.76 -23.24 -0.42
C GLY A 256 17.38 -21.78 -0.71
N TYR A 257 16.20 -21.37 -0.26
CA TYR A 257 15.77 -19.98 -0.30
C TYR A 257 15.92 -19.35 1.09
N ARG A 258 16.44 -18.12 1.14
CA ARG A 258 16.37 -17.26 2.32
C ARG A 258 16.21 -15.83 1.85
N ALA A 259 15.17 -15.16 2.32
CA ALA A 259 14.94 -13.75 2.00
C ALA A 259 16.13 -12.90 2.47
N GLN A 260 16.50 -11.93 1.65
CA GLN A 260 17.59 -11.00 1.94
C GLN A 260 17.01 -9.59 2.11
N VAL A 261 17.56 -8.83 3.04
CA VAL A 261 17.21 -7.42 3.21
C VAL A 261 18.49 -6.62 3.18
N GLN A 262 18.53 -5.59 2.33
CA GLN A 262 19.69 -4.73 2.16
C GLN A 262 19.28 -3.28 2.45
N VAL A 263 19.84 -2.70 3.50
CA VAL A 263 19.55 -1.31 3.88
C VAL A 263 20.71 -0.43 3.42
N TYR A 264 20.41 0.54 2.56
CA TYR A 264 21.33 1.60 2.14
C TYR A 264 21.08 2.82 3.02
N LYS A 265 22.11 3.24 3.75
CA LYS A 265 22.11 4.48 4.53
C LYS A 265 22.18 5.70 3.61
N PRO A 266 21.79 6.90 4.08
CA PRO A 266 21.82 8.13 3.27
C PRO A 266 23.13 8.36 2.52
N GLU A 267 24.29 8.09 3.12
CA GLU A 267 25.60 8.34 2.51
C GLU A 267 25.96 7.33 1.39
N GLN A 268 25.25 6.19 1.35
CA GLN A 268 25.42 5.14 0.35
C GLN A 268 24.49 5.33 -0.86
N VAL A 269 23.50 6.22 -0.76
CA VAL A 269 22.56 6.53 -1.85
C VAL A 269 23.23 7.50 -2.82
N LYS A 270 23.93 6.95 -3.81
CA LYS A 270 24.66 7.74 -4.83
C LYS A 270 23.87 7.86 -6.13
N VAL A 271 23.90 9.04 -6.73
CA VAL A 271 23.38 9.33 -8.07
C VAL A 271 24.49 9.94 -8.91
N ARG A 272 24.83 9.26 -10.01
CA ARG A 272 25.84 9.75 -10.95
C ARG A 272 25.31 11.00 -11.66
N ILE A 273 26.08 12.09 -11.65
CA ILE A 273 25.70 13.37 -12.25
C ILE A 273 25.34 13.24 -13.73
N SER A 274 26.04 12.35 -14.47
CA SER A 274 25.76 12.09 -15.88
C SER A 274 24.39 11.46 -16.18
N THR A 275 23.66 11.01 -15.16
CA THR A 275 22.31 10.45 -15.31
C THR A 275 21.20 11.48 -15.14
N LEU A 276 21.56 12.70 -14.73
CA LEU A 276 20.65 13.82 -14.50
C LEU A 276 20.31 14.51 -15.83
N ASN A 277 19.03 14.78 -16.04
CA ASN A 277 18.54 15.58 -17.16
C ASN A 277 18.42 17.07 -16.78
N ILE A 278 18.01 17.90 -17.75
CA ILE A 278 17.86 19.35 -17.53
C ILE A 278 16.81 19.69 -16.46
N GLY A 279 15.73 18.91 -16.35
CA GLY A 279 14.70 19.09 -15.32
C GLY A 279 15.24 18.83 -13.92
N ASP A 280 16.01 17.75 -13.75
CA ASP A 280 16.68 17.45 -12.50
C ASP A 280 17.67 18.55 -12.11
N MET A 281 18.49 18.98 -13.07
CA MET A 281 19.47 20.04 -12.86
C MET A 281 18.80 21.37 -12.45
N ARG A 282 17.63 21.68 -13.01
CA ARG A 282 16.84 22.85 -12.61
C ARG A 282 16.28 22.73 -11.18
N GLN A 283 15.88 21.52 -10.78
CA GLN A 283 15.40 21.27 -9.41
C GLN A 283 16.54 21.39 -8.38
N LEU A 284 17.74 20.90 -8.73
CA LEU A 284 18.94 20.95 -7.88
C LEU A 284 19.59 22.33 -7.82
N LEU A 285 19.39 23.16 -8.84
CA LEU A 285 19.93 24.52 -8.94
C LEU A 285 18.76 25.53 -8.98
N PRO A 286 18.05 25.75 -7.85
CA PRO A 286 16.88 26.62 -7.82
C PRO A 286 17.24 28.08 -8.11
N GLU A 287 16.25 28.89 -8.51
CA GLU A 287 16.40 30.35 -8.68
C GLU A 287 17.43 30.78 -9.73
N MET A 288 17.58 30.00 -10.81
CA MET A 288 18.37 30.41 -11.97
C MET A 288 17.61 31.39 -12.85
N THR A 289 18.30 32.43 -13.33
CA THR A 289 17.76 33.36 -14.35
C THR A 289 17.57 32.65 -15.69
N GLU A 290 16.73 33.19 -16.58
CA GLU A 290 16.51 32.62 -17.92
C GLU A 290 17.81 32.47 -18.72
N LYS A 291 18.70 33.47 -18.63
CA LYS A 291 20.05 33.43 -19.22
C LYS A 291 20.87 32.25 -18.69
N GLN A 292 20.85 32.02 -17.37
CA GLN A 292 21.56 30.89 -16.75
C GLN A 292 20.95 29.54 -17.17
N GLN A 293 19.63 29.42 -17.21
CA GLN A 293 18.95 28.20 -17.64
C GLN A 293 19.26 27.86 -19.10
N TYR A 294 19.29 28.86 -19.98
CA TYR A 294 19.67 28.70 -21.39
C TYR A 294 21.13 28.25 -21.53
N LEU A 295 22.05 28.89 -20.80
CA LEU A 295 23.46 28.52 -20.79
C LEU A 295 23.68 27.08 -20.30
N LEU A 296 23.03 26.69 -19.21
CA LEU A 296 23.09 25.33 -18.67
C LEU A 296 22.58 24.30 -19.69
N SER A 297 21.46 24.59 -20.35
CA SER A 297 20.87 23.70 -21.37
C SER A 297 21.84 23.47 -22.55
N ARG A 298 22.49 24.53 -23.03
CA ARG A 298 23.53 24.43 -24.08
C ARG A 298 24.77 23.69 -23.59
N ALA A 299 25.21 23.95 -22.36
CA ALA A 299 26.37 23.28 -21.79
C ALA A 299 26.13 21.77 -21.64
N LEU A 300 24.99 21.36 -21.08
CA LEU A 300 24.61 19.95 -20.96
C LEU A 300 24.56 19.27 -22.33
N ARG A 301 23.94 19.90 -23.33
CA ARG A 301 23.92 19.37 -24.70
C ARG A 301 25.33 19.15 -25.26
N LYS A 302 26.22 20.14 -25.08
CA LYS A 302 27.63 20.05 -25.50
C LYS A 302 28.39 18.92 -24.79
N VAL A 303 28.16 18.73 -23.48
CA VAL A 303 28.74 17.61 -22.72
C VAL A 303 28.25 16.27 -23.29
N HIS A 304 26.94 16.11 -23.52
CA HIS A 304 26.38 14.89 -24.09
C HIS A 304 26.90 14.60 -25.51
N GLU A 305 27.06 15.63 -26.35
CA GLU A 305 27.63 15.49 -27.70
C GLU A 305 29.11 15.06 -27.66
N THR A 306 29.88 15.61 -26.71
CA THR A 306 31.33 15.35 -26.58
C THR A 306 31.62 14.00 -25.93
N LYS A 307 30.93 13.68 -24.83
CA LYS A 307 31.17 12.47 -24.01
C LYS A 307 30.36 11.26 -24.50
N ARG A 308 29.26 11.50 -25.22
CA ARG A 308 28.31 10.48 -25.68
C ARG A 308 27.81 9.62 -24.51
N SER A 309 28.20 8.35 -24.49
CA SER A 309 27.82 7.36 -23.47
C SER A 309 28.81 7.26 -22.31
N HIS A 310 29.92 8.01 -22.35
CA HIS A 310 30.90 7.99 -21.26
C HIS A 310 30.41 8.83 -20.07
N PRO A 311 30.62 8.35 -18.83
CA PRO A 311 30.39 9.16 -17.63
C PRO A 311 31.11 10.51 -17.69
N TRP A 312 30.48 11.52 -17.10
CA TRP A 312 31.01 12.87 -16.99
C TRP A 312 30.62 13.47 -15.65
N GLY A 313 31.48 14.37 -15.15
CA GLY A 313 31.35 14.94 -13.82
C GLY A 313 31.21 16.45 -13.79
N VAL A 314 31.31 17.02 -12.59
CA VAL A 314 31.24 18.47 -12.35
C VAL A 314 32.27 19.24 -13.19
N ALA A 315 33.51 18.74 -13.26
CA ALA A 315 34.59 19.38 -14.00
C ALA A 315 34.27 19.52 -15.51
N ASP A 316 33.70 18.47 -16.11
CA ASP A 316 33.29 18.47 -17.52
C ASP A 316 32.17 19.47 -17.79
N LEU A 317 31.18 19.55 -16.88
CA LEU A 317 30.08 20.50 -16.98
C LEU A 317 30.59 21.95 -16.89
N LYS A 318 31.49 22.24 -15.94
CA LYS A 318 32.12 23.57 -15.80
C LYS A 318 32.92 23.95 -17.05
N GLN A 319 33.65 23.00 -17.64
CA GLN A 319 34.37 23.24 -18.89
C GLN A 319 33.42 23.55 -20.05
N ALA A 320 32.30 22.82 -20.16
CA ALA A 320 31.31 23.07 -21.18
C ALA A 320 30.61 24.43 -21.04
N ILE A 321 30.28 24.85 -19.81
CA ILE A 321 29.71 26.18 -19.54
C ILE A 321 30.66 27.28 -20.06
N LYS A 322 31.95 27.19 -19.72
CA LYS A 322 32.97 28.15 -20.19
C LYS A 322 33.13 28.12 -21.71
N ALA A 323 33.08 26.93 -22.32
CA ALA A 323 33.25 26.76 -23.75
C ALA A 323 32.06 27.28 -24.57
N VAL A 324 30.83 27.20 -24.06
CA VAL A 324 29.62 27.73 -24.73
C VAL A 324 29.64 29.25 -24.75
N SER A 325 30.09 29.90 -23.69
CA SER A 325 30.21 31.37 -23.64
C SER A 325 31.28 31.90 -24.61
N ARG A 326 32.44 31.24 -24.71
CA ARG A 326 33.51 31.67 -25.64
C ARG A 326 33.10 31.63 -27.11
N GLN A 327 32.29 30.64 -27.52
CA GLN A 327 31.80 30.53 -28.90
C GLN A 327 30.86 31.68 -29.32
N LYS A 328 30.28 32.41 -28.36
CA LYS A 328 29.37 33.53 -28.65
C LYS A 328 30.13 34.85 -28.86
N ASN A 329 31.33 34.97 -28.26
CA ASN A 329 32.17 36.16 -28.34
C ASN A 329 32.80 36.39 -29.72
N ASP A 330 32.78 35.38 -30.61
CA ASP A 330 33.31 35.49 -31.97
C ASP A 330 32.29 36.06 -32.97
N GLU A 331 31.01 36.21 -32.60
CA GLU A 331 29.95 36.67 -33.52
C GLU A 331 29.27 37.99 -33.13
N ASP A 332 29.22 38.42 -31.86
CA ASP A 332 28.70 39.75 -31.47
C ASP A 332 29.30 40.27 -30.15
N SER A 333 29.79 41.50 -30.16
CA SER A 333 30.49 42.15 -29.04
C SER A 333 29.53 42.68 -27.95
N GLU A 334 29.37 41.94 -26.85
CA GLU A 334 29.02 42.47 -25.51
C GLU A 334 29.71 41.63 -24.39
N GLY A 335 31.03 41.79 -24.24
CA GLY A 335 31.88 40.88 -23.46
C GLY A 335 31.83 40.95 -21.93
N ALA A 336 31.01 41.81 -21.30
CA ALA A 336 31.01 41.98 -19.84
C ALA A 336 29.88 41.21 -19.11
N ASP A 337 28.69 41.11 -19.70
CA ASP A 337 27.49 40.55 -19.04
C ASP A 337 27.42 39.01 -19.10
N ASP A 338 28.06 38.41 -20.12
CA ASP A 338 28.16 36.94 -20.23
C ASP A 338 29.20 36.35 -19.25
N SER A 339 30.24 37.11 -18.86
CA SER A 339 31.23 36.66 -17.88
C SER A 339 30.64 36.54 -16.47
N SER A 340 29.80 37.48 -16.05
CA SER A 340 29.14 37.45 -14.74
C SER A 340 28.15 36.28 -14.65
N THR A 341 27.38 36.02 -15.71
CA THR A 341 26.43 34.91 -15.81
C THR A 341 27.13 33.56 -15.76
N VAL A 342 28.24 33.40 -16.49
CA VAL A 342 29.08 32.19 -16.48
C VAL A 342 29.68 31.93 -15.10
N HIS A 343 30.23 32.97 -14.46
CA HIS A 343 30.79 32.84 -13.10
C HIS A 343 29.72 32.45 -12.09
N ALA A 344 28.55 33.11 -12.12
CA ALA A 344 27.44 32.79 -11.22
C ALA A 344 26.93 31.35 -11.40
N LEU A 345 26.77 30.89 -12.64
CA LEU A 345 26.35 29.50 -12.91
C LEU A 345 27.42 28.48 -12.51
N THR A 346 28.69 28.76 -12.81
CA THR A 346 29.82 27.89 -12.44
C THR A 346 29.90 27.75 -10.92
N TRP A 347 29.81 28.86 -10.19
CA TRP A 347 29.81 28.87 -8.73
C TRP A 347 28.61 28.08 -8.17
N ARG A 348 27.41 28.23 -8.73
CA ARG A 348 26.23 27.44 -8.32
C ARG A 348 26.44 25.93 -8.50
N VAL A 349 27.01 25.53 -9.63
CA VAL A 349 27.35 24.12 -9.90
C VAL A 349 28.40 23.61 -8.92
N GLU A 350 29.45 24.38 -8.64
CA GLU A 350 30.48 24.03 -7.64
C GLU A 350 29.88 23.86 -6.25
N GLN A 351 29.14 24.87 -5.76
CA GLN A 351 28.51 24.83 -4.44
C GLN A 351 27.55 23.66 -4.29
N ARG A 352 26.85 23.29 -5.37
CA ARG A 352 25.86 22.23 -5.32
C ARG A 352 26.45 20.83 -5.32
N PHE A 353 27.49 20.58 -6.11
CA PHE A 353 27.95 19.23 -6.42
C PHE A 353 29.30 18.86 -5.81
N GLU A 354 30.21 19.80 -5.58
CA GLU A 354 31.60 19.50 -5.19
C GLU A 354 31.72 18.88 -3.78
N HIS A 355 30.75 19.15 -2.90
CA HIS A 355 30.67 18.56 -1.56
C HIS A 355 29.36 17.78 -1.34
N SER A 356 28.69 17.38 -2.43
CA SER A 356 27.48 16.57 -2.31
C SER A 356 27.84 15.15 -1.93
N PHE A 357 27.21 14.61 -0.88
CA PHE A 357 27.32 13.18 -0.58
C PHE A 357 26.39 12.34 -1.46
N THR A 358 25.37 12.91 -2.07
CA THR A 358 24.39 12.18 -2.90
C THR A 358 24.82 12.13 -4.37
N PHE A 359 25.25 13.27 -4.92
CA PHE A 359 25.54 13.40 -6.34
C PHE A 359 27.04 13.24 -6.60
N ASP A 360 27.40 12.16 -7.29
CA ASP A 360 28.79 11.76 -7.51
C ASP A 360 29.17 11.80 -9.00
N ASP A 361 30.43 12.03 -9.31
CA ASP A 361 30.94 12.05 -10.69
C ASP A 361 30.91 10.64 -11.33
N THR A 362 31.03 9.59 -10.52
CA THR A 362 31.27 8.22 -11.00
C THR A 362 30.33 7.18 -10.39
N GLN A 363 30.06 7.28 -9.10
CA GLN A 363 29.31 6.29 -8.34
C GLN A 363 27.80 6.46 -8.54
N HIS A 364 27.08 5.34 -8.54
CA HIS A 364 25.63 5.32 -8.46
C HIS A 364 25.12 3.98 -7.95
N LEU A 365 23.85 3.95 -7.56
CA LEU A 365 23.13 2.71 -7.30
C LEU A 365 22.99 1.87 -8.57
N ASP A 366 23.56 0.67 -8.57
CA ASP A 366 23.48 -0.27 -9.68
C ASP A 366 22.19 -1.08 -9.60
N LEU A 367 21.39 -1.05 -10.68
CA LEU A 367 20.07 -1.69 -10.68
C LEU A 367 20.12 -3.19 -10.34
N PRO A 368 21.06 -4.00 -10.86
CA PRO A 368 21.13 -5.43 -10.52
C PRO A 368 21.63 -5.72 -9.09
N GLU A 369 22.13 -4.71 -8.37
CA GLU A 369 22.48 -4.83 -6.94
C GLU A 369 21.27 -4.55 -6.05
N ILE A 370 20.51 -3.50 -6.37
CA ILE A 370 19.36 -3.09 -5.58
C ILE A 370 18.07 -3.85 -5.94
N PHE A 371 18.01 -4.48 -7.11
CA PHE A 371 16.89 -5.32 -7.54
C PHE A 371 17.37 -6.75 -7.70
N ARG A 372 16.93 -7.65 -6.81
CA ARG A 372 17.15 -9.11 -6.92
C ARG A 372 15.91 -9.88 -6.43
N PRO A 373 15.46 -10.93 -7.13
CA PRO A 373 14.41 -11.79 -6.62
C PRO A 373 14.77 -12.38 -5.26
N GLY A 374 13.85 -12.29 -4.30
CA GLY A 374 14.07 -12.71 -2.92
C GLY A 374 14.76 -11.66 -2.05
N GLN A 375 15.00 -10.46 -2.58
CA GLN A 375 15.62 -9.34 -1.86
C GLN A 375 14.63 -8.19 -1.68
N CYS A 376 14.63 -7.62 -0.47
CA CYS A 376 14.03 -6.32 -0.17
C CYS A 376 15.15 -5.30 0.08
N THR A 377 15.27 -4.32 -0.81
CA THR A 377 16.23 -3.22 -0.66
C THR A 377 15.53 -2.02 -0.06
N VAL A 378 16.10 -1.42 0.98
CA VAL A 378 15.58 -0.21 1.64
C VAL A 378 16.55 0.94 1.39
N LEU A 379 16.09 2.02 0.77
CA LEU A 379 16.83 3.26 0.60
C LEU A 379 16.40 4.26 1.66
N GLN A 380 17.23 4.47 2.69
CA GLN A 380 16.96 5.44 3.73
C GLN A 380 17.34 6.84 3.25
N LEU A 381 16.38 7.75 3.23
CA LEU A 381 16.55 9.13 2.78
C LEU A 381 16.29 10.17 3.89
N ASN A 382 16.22 9.74 5.15
CA ASN A 382 15.88 10.57 6.32
C ASN A 382 16.83 11.74 6.60
N GLU A 383 18.04 11.74 6.03
CA GLU A 383 19.01 12.83 6.13
C GLU A 383 19.24 13.55 4.78
N ILE A 384 18.39 13.29 3.79
CA ILE A 384 18.45 13.87 2.46
C ILE A 384 17.30 14.86 2.29
N ASP A 385 17.59 16.06 1.80
CA ASP A 385 16.58 17.10 1.56
C ASP A 385 15.51 16.65 0.57
N GLU A 386 14.25 17.07 0.76
CA GLU A 386 13.10 16.64 -0.05
C GLU A 386 13.31 16.82 -1.57
N ARG A 387 13.91 17.94 -2.00
CA ARG A 387 14.22 18.17 -3.43
C ARG A 387 15.20 17.13 -3.99
N ASP A 388 16.14 16.69 -3.17
CA ASP A 388 17.13 15.69 -3.54
C ASP A 388 16.48 14.32 -3.58
N GLN A 389 15.62 14.00 -2.61
CA GLN A 389 14.82 12.78 -2.61
C GLN A 389 14.00 12.67 -3.90
N GLN A 390 13.32 13.76 -4.32
CA GLN A 390 12.56 13.80 -5.57
C GLN A 390 13.45 13.50 -6.79
N VAL A 391 14.64 14.07 -6.86
CA VAL A 391 15.58 13.83 -7.97
C VAL A 391 16.13 12.40 -7.96
N ILE A 392 16.47 11.86 -6.78
CA ILE A 392 16.90 10.47 -6.61
C ILE A 392 15.82 9.52 -7.13
N VAL A 393 14.57 9.68 -6.66
CA VAL A 393 13.44 8.85 -7.08
C VAL A 393 13.16 9.00 -8.57
N ALA A 394 13.14 10.24 -9.08
CA ALA A 394 12.92 10.49 -10.51
C ALA A 394 13.96 9.78 -11.39
N THR A 395 15.23 9.91 -11.02
CA THR A 395 16.35 9.31 -11.75
C THR A 395 16.32 7.79 -11.68
N LEU A 396 16.02 7.25 -10.50
CA LEU A 396 15.92 5.82 -10.28
C LEU A 396 14.77 5.20 -11.08
N LEU A 397 13.57 5.80 -11.04
CA LEU A 397 12.42 5.33 -11.79
C LEU A 397 12.64 5.44 -13.31
N ARG A 398 13.30 6.51 -13.81
CA ARG A 398 13.65 6.62 -15.23
C ARG A 398 14.61 5.51 -15.66
N ARG A 399 15.68 5.27 -14.89
CA ARG A 399 16.65 4.20 -15.16
C ARG A 399 16.00 2.83 -15.11
N LEU A 400 15.19 2.56 -14.09
CA LEU A 400 14.44 1.32 -13.95
C LEU A 400 13.49 1.09 -15.13
N ASN A 401 12.69 2.09 -15.48
CA ASN A 401 11.75 2.01 -16.59
C ASN A 401 12.46 1.68 -17.90
N GLN A 402 13.55 2.41 -18.19
CA GLN A 402 14.36 2.17 -19.38
C GLN A 402 14.99 0.76 -19.39
N ALA A 403 15.58 0.32 -18.27
CA ALA A 403 16.20 -0.99 -18.14
C ALA A 403 15.21 -2.14 -18.37
N ARG A 404 14.01 -2.06 -17.77
CA ARG A 404 12.95 -3.06 -17.98
C ARG A 404 12.42 -3.01 -19.41
N MET A 405 12.19 -1.83 -19.99
CA MET A 405 11.77 -1.70 -21.39
C MET A 405 12.78 -2.31 -22.36
N ASP A 406 14.07 -2.04 -22.18
CA ASP A 406 15.11 -2.55 -23.06
C ASP A 406 15.36 -4.06 -22.87
N THR A 407 15.24 -4.56 -21.64
CA THR A 407 15.32 -6.00 -21.36
C THR A 407 14.15 -6.76 -21.97
N GLU A 408 12.90 -6.31 -21.79
CA GLU A 408 11.70 -6.95 -22.36
C GLU A 408 11.68 -6.89 -23.89
N ARG A 409 12.30 -5.87 -24.48
CA ARG A 409 12.46 -5.74 -25.95
C ARG A 409 13.68 -6.50 -26.49
N GLY A 410 14.45 -7.18 -25.64
CA GLY A 410 15.63 -7.95 -26.04
C GLY A 410 16.80 -7.12 -26.56
N LYS A 411 16.87 -5.83 -26.20
CA LYS A 411 18.00 -4.95 -26.59
C LYS A 411 19.22 -5.13 -25.71
N VAL A 412 19.03 -5.65 -24.49
CA VAL A 412 20.07 -5.86 -23.49
C VAL A 412 19.90 -7.27 -22.92
N HIS A 413 21.02 -7.99 -22.75
CA HIS A 413 21.06 -9.35 -22.21
C HIS A 413 22.01 -9.52 -21.01
N SER A 414 22.77 -8.47 -20.66
CA SER A 414 23.70 -8.45 -19.53
C SER A 414 24.10 -7.01 -19.18
N GLY A 415 24.76 -6.82 -18.03
CA GLY A 415 25.26 -5.52 -17.57
C GLY A 415 24.30 -4.76 -16.65
N GLU A 416 24.66 -3.52 -16.33
CA GLU A 416 23.97 -2.67 -15.34
C GLU A 416 22.49 -2.37 -15.69
N SER A 417 22.14 -2.40 -16.98
CA SER A 417 20.77 -2.12 -17.45
C SER A 417 19.94 -3.40 -17.69
N TYR A 418 20.47 -4.58 -17.39
CA TYR A 418 19.76 -5.84 -17.58
C TYR A 418 18.97 -6.23 -16.32
N LEU A 419 17.65 -6.21 -16.43
CA LEU A 419 16.73 -6.62 -15.35
C LEU A 419 15.70 -7.59 -15.94
N PRO A 420 15.89 -8.92 -15.87
CA PRO A 420 15.02 -9.90 -16.52
C PRO A 420 13.80 -10.35 -15.69
N TYR A 421 13.49 -9.65 -14.60
CA TYR A 421 12.40 -10.00 -13.69
C TYR A 421 11.54 -8.78 -13.35
N PRO A 422 10.25 -8.99 -13.01
CA PRO A 422 9.40 -7.94 -12.47
C PRO A 422 9.95 -7.39 -11.15
N VAL A 423 9.66 -6.12 -10.89
CA VAL A 423 10.06 -5.44 -9.66
C VAL A 423 8.87 -4.75 -9.01
N PHE A 424 8.93 -4.57 -7.69
CA PHE A 424 7.95 -3.79 -6.94
C PHE A 424 8.64 -2.67 -6.17
N VAL A 425 8.29 -1.42 -6.46
CA VAL A 425 8.85 -0.23 -5.81
C VAL A 425 7.81 0.37 -4.87
N LEU A 426 8.12 0.44 -3.58
CA LEU A 426 7.28 1.06 -2.56
C LEU A 426 7.80 2.47 -2.26
N LEU A 427 6.98 3.49 -2.50
CA LEU A 427 7.27 4.88 -2.21
C LEU A 427 6.51 5.31 -0.95
N GLU A 428 7.26 5.51 0.13
CA GLU A 428 6.69 6.09 1.35
C GLU A 428 6.52 7.60 1.22
N GLU A 429 5.47 8.14 1.86
CA GLU A 429 5.07 9.55 1.76
C GLU A 429 5.00 10.05 0.30
N ALA A 430 4.32 9.27 -0.55
CA ALA A 430 4.21 9.47 -1.99
C ALA A 430 3.78 10.89 -2.42
N HIS A 431 3.09 11.63 -1.53
CA HIS A 431 2.73 13.03 -1.77
C HIS A 431 3.93 13.99 -1.89
N HIS A 432 5.13 13.61 -1.41
CA HIS A 432 6.37 14.34 -1.68
C HIS A 432 6.89 14.13 -3.11
N PHE A 433 6.57 12.99 -3.73
CA PHE A 433 7.06 12.63 -5.06
C PHE A 433 6.06 12.94 -6.19
N ALA A 434 4.78 13.06 -5.86
CA ALA A 434 3.73 13.52 -6.76
C ALA A 434 2.66 14.34 -6.02
N PRO A 435 2.99 15.57 -5.59
CA PRO A 435 2.03 16.44 -4.91
C PRO A 435 0.89 16.87 -5.84
N GLY A 436 -0.30 17.03 -5.28
CA GLY A 436 -1.46 17.58 -5.99
C GLY A 436 -1.30 19.08 -6.25
N GLY A 437 -1.56 19.51 -7.49
CA GLY A 437 -1.54 20.92 -7.88
C GLY A 437 -0.16 21.55 -8.05
N THR A 438 0.92 20.80 -7.90
CA THR A 438 2.28 21.24 -8.20
C THR A 438 3.03 20.10 -8.87
N GLU A 439 3.71 20.39 -9.98
CA GLU A 439 4.53 19.39 -10.66
C GLU A 439 5.96 19.43 -10.11
N VAL A 440 6.44 18.29 -9.61
CA VAL A 440 7.84 18.11 -9.23
C VAL A 440 8.50 17.15 -10.21
N VAL A 441 9.83 17.08 -10.18
CA VAL A 441 10.63 16.32 -11.14
C VAL A 441 10.29 14.82 -11.19
N SER A 442 9.82 14.24 -10.08
CA SER A 442 9.39 12.83 -10.02
C SER A 442 7.97 12.59 -10.52
N THR A 443 7.09 13.60 -10.55
CA THR A 443 5.67 13.43 -10.92
C THR A 443 5.51 12.82 -12.30
N GLY A 444 6.19 13.39 -13.31
CA GLY A 444 6.03 12.95 -14.70
C GLY A 444 6.44 11.51 -14.95
N ILE A 445 7.61 11.09 -14.43
CA ILE A 445 8.05 9.69 -14.56
C ILE A 445 7.18 8.74 -13.74
N LEU A 446 6.73 9.16 -12.56
CA LEU A 446 5.84 8.32 -11.74
C LEU A 446 4.52 8.06 -12.47
N LYS A 447 3.90 9.10 -13.06
CA LYS A 447 2.69 8.94 -13.90
C LYS A 447 2.95 7.99 -15.08
N GLN A 448 4.09 8.14 -15.76
CA GLN A 448 4.45 7.26 -16.87
C GLN A 448 4.59 5.79 -16.42
N VAL A 449 5.28 5.54 -15.30
CA VAL A 449 5.46 4.18 -14.76
C VAL A 449 4.13 3.58 -14.31
N LEU A 450 3.23 4.36 -13.71
CA LEU A 450 1.90 3.87 -13.33
C LEU A 450 1.01 3.58 -14.54
N ALA A 451 1.12 4.34 -15.63
CA ALA A 451 0.32 4.12 -16.83
C ALA A 451 0.86 2.96 -17.70
N GLU A 452 2.18 2.81 -17.80
CA GLU A 452 2.81 1.91 -18.78
C GLU A 452 3.63 0.78 -18.15
N GLY A 453 4.08 0.95 -16.90
CA GLY A 453 5.03 0.06 -16.22
C GLY A 453 4.51 -1.36 -16.05
N ARG A 454 3.19 -1.56 -15.98
CA ARG A 454 2.54 -2.88 -16.02
C ARG A 454 3.02 -3.75 -17.19
N LYS A 455 3.20 -3.15 -18.38
CA LYS A 455 3.65 -3.86 -19.60
C LYS A 455 5.08 -4.38 -19.47
N PHE A 456 5.87 -3.76 -18.60
CA PHE A 456 7.27 -4.05 -18.38
C PHE A 456 7.51 -4.67 -16.98
N GLY A 457 6.47 -5.13 -16.30
CA GLY A 457 6.58 -5.78 -14.98
C GLY A 457 7.11 -4.85 -13.87
N ILE A 458 6.80 -3.56 -13.93
CA ILE A 458 7.11 -2.61 -12.85
C ILE A 458 5.83 -2.35 -12.06
N GLY A 459 5.78 -2.88 -10.85
CA GLY A 459 4.76 -2.55 -9.86
C GLY A 459 5.21 -1.40 -8.96
N VAL A 460 4.26 -0.58 -8.55
CA VAL A 460 4.52 0.56 -7.66
C VAL A 460 3.51 0.51 -6.52
N GLY A 461 3.99 0.60 -5.29
CA GLY A 461 3.19 0.84 -4.10
C GLY A 461 3.36 2.27 -3.65
N LEU A 462 2.27 2.99 -3.42
CA LEU A 462 2.28 4.35 -2.90
C LEU A 462 1.74 4.34 -1.48
N ILE A 463 2.47 4.92 -0.54
CA ILE A 463 1.99 5.12 0.82
C ILE A 463 1.86 6.61 1.06
N SER A 464 0.69 7.07 1.50
CA SER A 464 0.53 8.47 1.86
C SER A 464 -0.41 8.63 3.03
N GLN A 465 -0.05 9.53 3.94
CA GLN A 465 -0.92 9.93 5.03
C GLN A 465 -1.90 11.06 4.68
N ARG A 466 -1.73 11.65 3.48
CA ARG A 466 -2.50 12.81 2.98
C ARG A 466 -2.94 12.54 1.55
N PRO A 467 -3.99 11.74 1.31
CA PRO A 467 -4.46 11.45 -0.04
C PRO A 467 -4.91 12.70 -0.79
N GLY A 468 -5.47 13.72 -0.11
CA GLY A 468 -5.85 14.98 -0.75
C GLY A 468 -4.68 15.86 -1.20
N LYS A 469 -3.44 15.55 -0.76
CA LYS A 469 -2.21 16.19 -1.24
C LYS A 469 -1.46 15.38 -2.28
N LEU A 470 -1.94 14.18 -2.63
CA LEU A 470 -1.37 13.36 -3.68
C LEU A 470 -2.05 13.71 -5.01
N ASP A 471 -1.30 13.65 -6.10
CA ASP A 471 -1.86 13.81 -7.45
C ASP A 471 -2.98 12.78 -7.72
N ALA A 472 -4.12 13.25 -8.22
CA ALA A 472 -5.32 12.43 -8.40
C ALA A 472 -5.16 11.38 -9.51
N ASP A 473 -4.36 11.68 -10.55
CA ASP A 473 -4.08 10.71 -11.62
C ASP A 473 -3.20 9.59 -11.06
N VAL A 474 -2.19 9.95 -10.27
CA VAL A 474 -1.30 8.99 -9.61
C VAL A 474 -2.07 8.04 -8.69
N LEU A 475 -3.00 8.58 -7.89
CA LEU A 475 -3.84 7.75 -7.01
C LEU A 475 -4.83 6.87 -7.78
N SER A 476 -5.47 7.40 -8.84
CA SER A 476 -6.46 6.65 -9.62
C SER A 476 -5.86 5.49 -10.43
N GLN A 477 -4.58 5.58 -10.82
CA GLN A 477 -3.88 4.44 -11.46
C GLN A 477 -3.61 3.26 -10.49
N CYS A 478 -3.75 3.46 -9.18
CA CYS A 478 -3.57 2.40 -8.19
C CYS A 478 -4.87 1.59 -8.03
N GLN A 479 -4.97 0.48 -8.76
CA GLN A 479 -6.20 -0.33 -8.77
C GLN A 479 -6.32 -1.25 -7.57
N THR A 480 -5.27 -1.46 -6.76
CA THR A 480 -5.38 -2.10 -5.45
C THR A 480 -5.23 -1.05 -4.36
N GLN A 481 -6.20 -0.95 -3.47
CA GLN A 481 -6.22 0.08 -2.43
C GLN A 481 -6.42 -0.53 -1.05
N CYS A 482 -5.58 -0.11 -0.11
CA CYS A 482 -5.60 -0.47 1.29
C CYS A 482 -5.82 0.81 2.10
N ILE A 483 -7.04 1.02 2.56
CA ILE A 483 -7.46 2.29 3.14
C ILE A 483 -7.73 2.07 4.63
N MET A 484 -6.90 2.67 5.47
CA MET A 484 -7.03 2.62 6.91
C MET A 484 -7.89 3.79 7.39
N ARG A 485 -7.91 4.02 8.71
CA ARG A 485 -8.67 5.13 9.30
C ARG A 485 -8.32 6.46 8.64
N ILE A 486 -9.33 7.21 8.20
CA ILE A 486 -9.22 8.59 7.70
C ILE A 486 -10.31 9.41 8.38
N VAL A 487 -9.93 10.48 9.07
CA VAL A 487 -10.86 11.35 9.81
C VAL A 487 -11.19 12.62 9.02
N ASN A 488 -10.23 13.16 8.27
CA ASN A 488 -10.42 14.40 7.51
C ASN A 488 -11.40 14.18 6.33
N GLU A 489 -12.43 15.02 6.23
CA GLU A 489 -13.46 14.93 5.18
C GLU A 489 -12.93 15.17 3.76
N ILE A 490 -11.96 16.06 3.59
CA ILE A 490 -11.33 16.34 2.29
C ILE A 490 -10.61 15.09 1.82
N ASP A 491 -9.82 14.47 2.69
CA ASP A 491 -9.11 13.23 2.39
C ASP A 491 -10.07 12.07 2.09
N GLN A 492 -11.19 11.97 2.83
CA GLN A 492 -12.24 10.98 2.54
C GLN A 492 -12.85 11.18 1.15
N LYS A 493 -13.15 12.43 0.75
CA LYS A 493 -13.68 12.75 -0.58
C LYS A 493 -12.67 12.45 -1.68
N SER A 494 -11.38 12.76 -1.47
CA SER A 494 -10.31 12.44 -2.42
C SER A 494 -10.19 10.93 -2.64
N VAL A 495 -10.24 10.14 -1.56
CA VAL A 495 -10.22 8.68 -1.66
C VAL A 495 -11.48 8.14 -2.34
N ALA A 496 -12.65 8.67 -2.00
CA ALA A 496 -13.91 8.25 -2.62
C ALA A 496 -13.95 8.54 -4.14
N ALA A 497 -13.31 9.62 -4.58
CA ALA A 497 -13.19 9.96 -5.99
C ALA A 497 -12.22 9.03 -6.74
N ALA A 498 -11.19 8.51 -6.07
CA ALA A 498 -10.19 7.63 -6.65
C ALA A 498 -10.57 6.14 -6.66
N ILE A 499 -11.61 5.75 -5.90
CA ILE A 499 -12.09 4.35 -5.88
C ILE A 499 -13.10 4.14 -7.02
N GLU A 500 -12.66 3.39 -8.02
CA GLU A 500 -13.53 2.89 -9.08
C GLU A 500 -14.32 1.67 -8.57
N GLY A 501 -15.63 1.79 -8.41
CA GLY A 501 -16.54 0.65 -8.30
C GLY A 501 -17.25 0.41 -6.96
N VAL A 502 -17.61 -0.86 -6.76
CA VAL A 502 -18.39 -1.42 -5.63
C VAL A 502 -17.66 -1.15 -4.30
N GLY A 503 -18.37 -0.94 -3.20
CA GLY A 503 -17.79 -0.75 -1.87
C GLY A 503 -17.69 0.69 -1.37
N ARG A 504 -18.30 1.67 -2.07
CA ARG A 504 -18.43 3.05 -1.57
C ARG A 504 -19.12 3.13 -0.21
N ASP A 505 -20.02 2.20 0.07
CA ASP A 505 -20.68 2.08 1.37
C ASP A 505 -19.69 1.77 2.51
N LEU A 506 -18.55 1.12 2.22
CA LEU A 506 -17.48 0.95 3.21
C LEU A 506 -16.82 2.25 3.60
N LEU A 507 -16.80 3.26 2.73
CA LEU A 507 -16.11 4.52 2.98
C LEU A 507 -16.75 5.33 4.10
N GLY A 508 -18.06 5.14 4.33
CA GLY A 508 -18.73 5.71 5.50
C GLY A 508 -18.15 5.24 6.84
N ASN A 509 -17.43 4.10 6.85
CA ASN A 509 -16.81 3.55 8.06
C ASN A 509 -15.39 4.07 8.30
N LEU A 510 -14.78 4.83 7.38
CA LEU A 510 -13.38 5.28 7.49
C LEU A 510 -13.05 5.98 8.82
N PRO A 511 -13.91 6.87 9.38
CA PRO A 511 -13.62 7.53 10.66
C PRO A 511 -13.64 6.56 11.86
N ALA A 512 -14.44 5.50 11.76
CA ALA A 512 -14.70 4.53 12.81
C ALA A 512 -13.70 3.36 12.85
N LEU A 513 -12.88 3.19 11.80
CA LEU A 513 -11.84 2.17 11.77
C LEU A 513 -10.86 2.37 12.94
N SER A 514 -10.58 1.28 13.65
CA SER A 514 -9.57 1.23 14.72
C SER A 514 -8.16 1.03 14.14
N LYS A 515 -7.13 1.31 14.94
CA LYS A 515 -5.73 1.00 14.59
C LYS A 515 -5.60 -0.49 14.22
N GLY A 516 -4.93 -0.79 13.11
CA GLY A 516 -4.80 -2.16 12.60
C GLY A 516 -6.02 -2.71 11.87
N GLN A 517 -7.05 -1.90 11.60
CA GLN A 517 -8.12 -2.24 10.66
C GLN A 517 -7.89 -1.54 9.32
N VAL A 518 -8.23 -2.21 8.22
CA VAL A 518 -8.05 -1.69 6.87
C VAL A 518 -9.19 -2.17 5.96
N ILE A 519 -9.63 -1.29 5.07
CA ILE A 519 -10.45 -1.65 3.92
C ILE A 519 -9.51 -2.04 2.78
N VAL A 520 -9.63 -3.26 2.29
CA VAL A 520 -8.93 -3.73 1.10
C VAL A 520 -9.93 -3.74 -0.05
N ALA A 521 -9.58 -3.06 -1.14
CA ALA A 521 -10.41 -2.96 -2.33
C ALA A 521 -9.57 -3.08 -3.61
N GLY A 522 -10.25 -3.39 -4.71
CA GLY A 522 -9.67 -3.36 -6.05
C GLY A 522 -9.11 -4.69 -6.54
N ALA A 523 -8.17 -4.63 -7.49
CA ALA A 523 -7.83 -5.78 -8.34
C ALA A 523 -7.21 -6.99 -7.61
N ALA A 524 -6.58 -6.80 -6.44
CA ALA A 524 -5.95 -7.90 -5.70
C ALA A 524 -6.94 -8.76 -4.88
N VAL A 525 -8.22 -8.35 -4.78
CA VAL A 525 -9.31 -9.09 -4.11
C VAL A 525 -10.50 -9.26 -5.05
N ASN A 526 -11.46 -10.13 -4.73
CA ASN A 526 -12.67 -10.26 -5.54
C ASN A 526 -13.68 -9.15 -5.26
N THR A 527 -13.69 -8.66 -4.03
CA THR A 527 -14.66 -7.67 -3.57
C THR A 527 -14.10 -6.91 -2.36
N PRO A 528 -14.51 -5.66 -2.12
CA PRO A 528 -14.02 -4.89 -0.99
C PRO A 528 -14.42 -5.45 0.37
N VAL A 529 -13.45 -5.53 1.28
CA VAL A 529 -13.60 -6.12 2.61
C VAL A 529 -12.93 -5.27 3.66
N ILE A 530 -13.48 -5.27 4.88
CA ILE A 530 -12.79 -4.74 6.06
C ILE A 530 -12.06 -5.90 6.73
N CYS A 531 -10.75 -5.79 6.90
CA CYS A 531 -9.95 -6.79 7.56
C CYS A 531 -9.18 -6.22 8.75
N ARG A 532 -8.91 -7.10 9.72
CA ARG A 532 -7.95 -6.89 10.79
C ARG A 532 -6.59 -7.32 10.27
N VAL A 533 -5.63 -6.40 10.22
CA VAL A 533 -4.26 -6.66 9.79
C VAL A 533 -3.63 -7.68 10.75
N ARG A 534 -2.95 -8.70 10.21
CA ARG A 534 -2.27 -9.71 11.02
C ARG A 534 -1.10 -9.11 11.79
N THR A 535 -0.65 -9.81 12.81
CA THR A 535 0.61 -9.46 13.47
C THR A 535 1.79 -9.66 12.50
N ARG A 536 2.66 -8.67 12.39
CA ARG A 536 3.92 -8.77 11.65
C ARG A 536 4.92 -9.67 12.38
N TYR A 537 5.84 -10.30 11.66
CA TYR A 537 6.89 -11.13 12.24
C TYR A 537 8.03 -10.29 12.81
N THR A 538 8.46 -9.31 12.03
CA THR A 538 9.56 -8.39 12.37
C THR A 538 9.13 -7.34 13.39
N GLN A 539 10.04 -6.82 14.21
CA GLN A 539 9.70 -5.79 15.19
C GLN A 539 9.34 -4.45 14.52
N HIS A 540 8.58 -3.60 15.22
CA HIS A 540 8.21 -2.29 14.71
C HIS A 540 9.26 -1.23 15.11
N GLY A 541 9.96 -0.67 14.12
CA GLY A 541 10.99 0.35 14.35
C GLY A 541 10.47 1.76 14.66
N GLY A 542 9.17 2.01 14.45
CA GLY A 542 8.55 3.35 14.48
C GLY A 542 7.74 3.68 15.73
N GLU A 543 7.90 2.95 16.84
CA GLU A 543 7.19 3.33 18.07
C GLU A 543 7.63 4.73 18.52
N SER A 544 6.65 5.60 18.76
CA SER A 544 6.90 6.91 19.36
C SER A 544 7.63 6.69 20.68
N LYS A 545 8.81 7.32 20.81
CA LYS A 545 9.59 7.28 22.04
C LYS A 545 8.70 7.63 23.22
N ASP A 546 8.64 6.75 24.22
CA ASP A 546 7.92 7.04 25.46
C ASP A 546 8.69 8.13 26.22
N ALA A 547 8.29 9.38 25.98
CA ALA A 547 8.95 10.54 26.55
C ALA A 547 8.92 10.50 28.09
N PRO A 548 7.78 10.22 28.77
CA PRO A 548 7.76 9.98 30.21
C PRO A 548 8.77 8.93 30.68
N ASP A 549 8.82 7.76 30.04
CA ASP A 549 9.73 6.68 30.44
C ASP A 549 11.19 7.08 30.25
N LEU A 550 11.53 7.72 29.13
CA LEU A 550 12.87 8.25 28.86
C LEU A 550 13.28 9.37 29.82
N TRP A 551 12.35 10.25 30.19
CA TRP A 551 12.59 11.29 31.19
C TRP A 551 12.78 10.67 32.57
N GLN A 552 11.99 9.65 32.95
CA GLN A 552 12.19 8.92 34.19
C GLN A 552 13.56 8.20 34.19
N GLN A 553 13.98 7.61 33.08
CA GLN A 553 15.32 7.00 32.94
C GLN A 553 16.46 8.02 33.12
N TYR A 554 16.28 9.29 32.73
CA TYR A 554 17.24 10.36 33.02
C TYR A 554 17.39 10.59 34.54
N PHE A 555 16.28 10.51 35.28
CA PHE A 555 16.30 10.65 36.74
C PHE A 555 16.72 9.38 37.49
N ASN A 556 16.51 8.20 36.92
CA ASN A 556 16.84 6.88 37.50
C ASN A 556 18.29 6.43 37.28
N LYS A 557 19.11 7.10 36.45
CA LYS A 557 20.55 6.83 36.40
C LYS A 557 21.22 7.31 37.69
N ASP A 558 21.35 6.40 38.64
CA ASP A 558 22.10 6.55 39.89
C ASP A 558 23.60 6.77 39.64
N THR A 559 24.00 8.01 39.42
CA THR A 559 25.25 8.56 39.98
C THR A 559 25.20 10.09 39.98
N PRO A 560 25.32 10.75 41.15
CA PRO A 560 25.49 12.21 41.21
C PRO A 560 26.75 12.71 40.47
N GLU A 561 27.75 11.84 40.30
CA GLU A 561 29.03 12.17 39.64
C GLU A 561 28.93 12.33 38.12
N SER A 562 28.06 11.56 37.45
CA SER A 562 27.85 11.68 36.00
C SER A 562 27.10 12.98 35.67
N ARG A 563 26.18 13.42 36.52
CA ARG A 563 25.50 14.72 36.43
C ARG A 563 26.47 15.89 36.62
N ARG A 564 27.40 15.81 37.60
CA ARG A 564 28.43 16.85 37.81
C ARG A 564 29.43 16.95 36.65
N ARG A 565 29.68 15.87 35.90
CA ARG A 565 30.53 15.88 34.70
C ARG A 565 29.82 16.50 33.49
N SER A 566 28.51 16.32 33.34
CA SER A 566 27.73 16.94 32.26
C SER A 566 27.36 18.40 32.54
N ASP A 567 27.19 18.78 33.81
CA ASP A 567 26.91 20.17 34.23
C ASP A 567 28.18 21.02 34.41
N ALA A 568 29.36 20.46 34.14
CA ALA A 568 30.60 21.24 34.13
C ALA A 568 30.51 22.29 33.01
N PRO A 569 30.65 23.60 33.30
CA PRO A 569 30.67 24.61 32.25
C PRO A 569 31.79 24.29 31.28
N LEU A 570 31.49 24.34 29.97
CA LEU A 570 32.45 24.20 28.87
C LEU A 570 33.47 25.36 28.91
N ASN A 571 34.37 25.37 29.88
CA ASN A 571 35.48 26.31 29.96
C ASN A 571 36.58 25.85 29.01
N GLY A 572 36.39 26.17 27.73
CA GLY A 572 37.35 25.93 26.66
C GLY A 572 37.46 27.07 25.66
N ASN A 573 36.90 28.25 25.94
CA ASN A 573 37.02 29.41 25.04
C ASN A 573 37.43 30.68 25.80
N ARG A 574 38.63 30.66 26.38
CA ARG A 574 39.36 31.88 26.76
C ARG A 574 40.67 31.93 26.00
N GLY A 575 40.59 32.53 24.81
CA GLY A 575 41.75 32.74 23.95
C GLY A 575 41.51 33.69 22.79
N PHE A 576 40.56 34.63 22.87
CA PHE A 576 40.45 35.73 21.89
C PHE A 576 39.86 36.98 22.54
N ASN A 577 40.73 37.80 23.14
CA ASN A 577 40.86 39.20 22.77
C ASN A 577 42.03 39.84 23.55
N MET A 578 43.13 40.04 22.81
CA MET A 578 44.16 41.00 23.15
C MET A 578 43.65 42.41 22.85
N MET A 579 43.99 43.32 23.75
CA MET A 579 44.25 44.75 23.55
C MET A 579 43.07 45.71 23.30
N ARG A 580 42.93 46.56 24.33
CA ARG A 580 42.45 47.95 24.41
C ARG A 580 40.95 48.19 24.51
#